data_AF-B2W176-F1
#
_entry.id   AF-B2W176-F1
#
_cell.length_a   1.000
_cell.length_b   1.000
_cell.length_c   1.000
_cell.angle_alpha   90.00
_cell.angle_beta   90.00
_cell.angle_gamma   90.00
#
_symmetry.space_group_name_H-M   'P 1'
#
loop_
_entity.id
_entity.type
_entity.pdbx_description
1 polymer ?
#
loop_
_entity_poly.entity_id
_entity_poly.type
_entity_poly.pdbx_seq_one_letter_code
_entity_poly.pdbx_strand_id
1 'polypeptide(L)'
;MFNLRSIVLLVISYVVIPRLTFLPSDVHSILILFGPFLIPRVFDWVNVMRATSINAPIRPIPTRVQYALNILFVSAVVCLTLSLSRFAPDNIFLKTQSDIRTETSVLFARLKHLRPLTDEDNALREKFSSGVRNRLLYLAYGPDSLLNCIWCMTHQQDYFLYSLPKMVTPHIFHLAVLGLATSSLIGSEGSRFRTHATIAGSLLMVAEVWHMATYDIKLNKQATMFQDLDSAHWRVRFLRYITFAIVDTGLGFVLWATSTNRWLAQPISIAERIEMTSRTAEEAHNKMSALALLTNSVNRDAALRGVKEGYWRTEGQVTAELVQDEMVTEKINAAISKLDFSALEGQVGQVADGILKGIDSLRVGQMDQAS
;
A
#
# COMPACT_ATOMS: atom_id res chain seq x y z
N MET A 1 -22.24 -1.34 30.97
CA MET A 1 -21.55 -0.02 31.00
C MET A 1 -21.20 0.35 29.56
N PHE A 2 -21.87 1.35 28.98
CA PHE A 2 -21.58 1.78 27.61
C PHE A 2 -20.21 2.50 27.59
N ASN A 3 -19.26 1.96 26.84
CA ASN A 3 -17.95 2.56 26.67
C ASN A 3 -18.13 3.89 25.92
N LEU A 4 -17.46 4.97 26.37
CA LEU A 4 -17.51 6.31 25.74
C LEU A 4 -17.26 6.23 24.22
N ARG A 5 -16.40 5.28 23.82
CA ARG A 5 -16.09 4.95 22.43
C ARG A 5 -17.31 4.49 21.63
N SER A 6 -18.18 3.67 22.22
CA SER A 6 -19.43 3.22 21.58
C SER A 6 -20.44 4.34 21.41
N ILE A 7 -20.47 5.31 22.32
CA ILE A 7 -21.35 6.49 22.25
C ILE A 7 -20.88 7.42 21.12
N VAL A 8 -19.58 7.69 21.03
CA VAL A 8 -18.99 8.52 19.95
C VAL A 8 -19.21 7.87 18.58
N LEU A 9 -19.07 6.54 18.47
CA LEU A 9 -19.32 5.82 17.21
C LEU A 9 -20.79 5.87 16.78
N LEU A 10 -21.72 5.80 17.74
CA LEU A 10 -23.15 5.96 17.48
C LEU A 10 -23.46 7.37 16.96
N VAL A 11 -22.86 8.40 17.56
CA VAL A 11 -23.02 9.80 17.12
C VAL A 11 -22.44 10.02 15.72
N ILE A 12 -21.25 9.48 15.43
CA ILE A 12 -20.67 9.58 14.09
C ILE A 12 -21.52 8.85 13.06
N SER A 13 -22.01 7.64 13.38
CA SER A 13 -22.80 6.83 12.46
C SER A 13 -24.20 7.39 12.19
N TYR A 14 -24.86 8.00 13.18
CA TYR A 14 -26.25 8.46 13.07
C TYR A 14 -26.41 9.97 12.88
N VAL A 15 -25.38 10.78 13.14
CA VAL A 15 -25.46 12.26 13.04
C VAL A 15 -24.55 12.81 11.95
N VAL A 16 -23.34 12.27 11.80
CA VAL A 16 -22.35 12.78 10.84
C VAL A 16 -22.56 12.18 9.46
N ILE A 17 -22.67 10.85 9.38
CA ILE A 17 -22.84 10.13 8.11
C ILE A 17 -24.06 10.62 7.32
N PRO A 18 -25.27 10.77 7.89
CA PRO A 18 -26.45 11.27 7.17
C PRO A 18 -26.33 12.71 6.64
N ARG A 19 -25.36 13.49 7.13
CA ARG A 19 -25.10 14.86 6.70
C ARG A 19 -24.04 14.97 5.61
N LEU A 20 -23.42 13.85 5.20
CA LEU A 20 -22.45 13.82 4.11
C LEU A 20 -23.18 13.78 2.76
N THR A 21 -23.74 14.92 2.35
CA THR A 21 -24.57 15.09 1.14
C THR A 21 -23.86 14.81 -0.19
N PHE A 22 -22.56 14.50 -0.17
CA PHE A 22 -21.76 14.16 -1.35
C PHE A 22 -21.83 12.67 -1.74
N LEU A 23 -22.41 11.80 -0.91
CA LEU A 23 -22.48 10.36 -1.16
C LEU A 23 -23.81 9.94 -1.81
N PRO A 24 -23.79 9.08 -2.85
CA PRO A 24 -24.99 8.50 -3.45
C PRO A 24 -25.89 7.82 -2.40
N SER A 25 -27.21 7.87 -2.59
CA SER A 25 -28.24 7.36 -1.65
C SER A 25 -28.02 5.90 -1.23
N ASP A 26 -27.50 5.09 -2.15
CA ASP A 26 -27.29 3.65 -1.94
C ASP A 26 -26.13 3.40 -0.97
N VAL A 27 -25.08 4.23 -1.06
CA VAL A 27 -23.92 4.15 -0.16
C VAL A 27 -24.29 4.66 1.24
N HIS A 28 -25.14 5.69 1.31
CA HIS A 28 -25.70 6.20 2.56
C HIS A 28 -26.43 5.10 3.35
N SER A 29 -27.28 4.33 2.66
CA SER A 29 -28.09 3.27 3.27
C SER A 29 -27.22 2.14 3.82
N ILE A 30 -26.18 1.75 3.08
CA ILE A 30 -25.21 0.74 3.51
C ILE A 30 -24.38 1.26 4.70
N LEU A 31 -23.94 2.51 4.65
CA LEU A 31 -23.07 3.10 5.68
C LEU A 31 -23.82 3.35 7.01
N ILE A 32 -25.11 3.67 6.97
CA ILE A 32 -25.94 3.78 8.18
C ILE A 32 -26.19 2.40 8.79
N LEU A 33 -26.47 1.39 7.95
CA LEU A 33 -26.77 0.03 8.42
C LEU A 33 -25.53 -0.69 8.99
N PHE A 34 -24.39 -0.59 8.32
CA PHE A 34 -23.16 -1.29 8.71
C PHE A 34 -22.14 -0.41 9.45
N GLY A 35 -22.31 0.91 9.46
CA GLY A 35 -21.42 1.87 10.12
C GLY A 35 -21.11 1.55 11.58
N PRO A 36 -22.11 1.23 12.43
CA PRO A 36 -21.88 0.93 13.84
C PRO A 36 -20.99 -0.31 14.06
N PHE A 37 -20.93 -1.22 13.09
CA PHE A 37 -20.17 -2.47 13.17
C PHE A 37 -18.82 -2.39 12.45
N LEU A 38 -18.76 -1.68 11.32
CA LEU A 38 -17.54 -1.51 10.52
C LEU A 38 -16.60 -0.46 11.12
N ILE A 39 -17.12 0.70 11.55
CA ILE A 39 -16.30 1.82 12.03
C ILE A 39 -15.42 1.42 13.24
N PRO A 40 -15.92 0.75 14.30
CA PRO A 40 -15.05 0.32 15.41
C PRO A 40 -13.94 -0.62 14.95
N ARG A 41 -14.25 -1.59 14.08
CA ARG A 41 -13.26 -2.53 13.56
C ARG A 41 -12.18 -1.85 12.72
N VAL A 42 -12.56 -0.90 11.87
CA VAL A 42 -11.61 -0.10 11.09
C VAL A 42 -10.74 0.74 12.02
N PHE A 43 -11.32 1.36 13.05
CA PHE A 43 -10.58 2.18 14.01
C PHE A 43 -9.62 1.34 14.86
N ASP A 44 -10.03 0.15 15.29
CA ASP A 44 -9.17 -0.82 15.98
C ASP A 44 -8.03 -1.29 15.09
N TRP A 45 -8.31 -1.60 13.82
CA TRP A 45 -7.29 -1.91 12.83
C TRP A 45 -6.29 -0.78 12.67
N VAL A 46 -6.75 0.45 12.49
CA VAL A 46 -5.88 1.64 12.34
C VAL A 46 -5.05 1.87 13.60
N ASN A 47 -5.64 1.70 14.78
CA ASN A 47 -4.92 1.88 16.05
C ASN A 47 -3.85 0.81 16.26
N VAL A 48 -4.15 -0.46 15.98
CA VAL A 48 -3.18 -1.56 16.04
C VAL A 48 -2.07 -1.36 15.02
N MET A 49 -2.43 -0.95 13.80
CA MET A 49 -1.47 -0.64 12.74
C MET A 49 -0.52 0.50 13.11
N ARG A 50 -1.04 1.56 13.73
CA ARG A 50 -0.25 2.71 14.19
C ARG A 50 0.61 2.36 15.40
N ALA A 51 0.07 1.62 16.37
CA ALA A 51 0.80 1.18 17.55
C ALA A 51 2.02 0.31 17.19
N THR A 52 1.91 -0.49 16.12
CA THR A 52 2.99 -1.38 15.69
C THR A 52 4.13 -0.62 14.99
N SER A 53 3.85 0.51 14.32
CA SER A 53 4.88 1.28 13.61
C SER A 53 5.63 2.30 14.48
N ILE A 54 5.03 2.76 15.59
CA ILE A 54 5.66 3.77 16.48
C ILE A 54 7.02 3.29 17.03
N ASN A 55 7.16 2.00 17.31
CA ASN A 55 8.37 1.42 17.91
C ASN A 55 9.33 0.82 16.87
N ALA A 56 9.04 0.92 15.58
CA ALA A 56 9.85 0.35 14.53
C ALA A 56 10.75 1.43 13.88
N PRO A 57 12.07 1.20 13.76
CA PRO A 57 12.94 2.14 13.08
C PRO A 57 12.58 2.21 11.59
N ILE A 58 12.52 3.44 11.07
CA ILE A 58 12.29 3.70 9.65
C ILE A 58 13.48 3.15 8.86
N ARG A 59 13.20 2.27 7.91
CA ARG A 59 14.21 1.62 7.06
C ARG A 59 14.18 2.22 5.64
N PRO A 60 15.32 2.34 4.94
CA PRO A 60 15.30 2.60 3.50
C PRO A 60 14.61 1.46 2.74
N ILE A 61 14.09 1.77 1.56
CA ILE A 61 13.35 0.81 0.72
C ILE A 61 14.32 -0.33 0.32
N PRO A 62 13.96 -1.61 0.57
CA PRO A 62 14.75 -2.73 0.08
C PRO A 62 14.80 -2.73 -1.46
N THR A 63 15.98 -3.00 -2.04
CA THR A 63 16.20 -2.99 -3.50
C THR A 63 15.21 -3.90 -4.26
N ARG A 64 14.85 -5.04 -3.68
CA ARG A 64 13.88 -5.96 -4.28
C ARG A 64 12.47 -5.35 -4.35
N VAL A 65 12.03 -4.67 -3.30
CA VAL A 65 10.75 -3.95 -3.27
C VAL A 65 10.75 -2.78 -4.24
N GLN A 66 11.89 -2.13 -4.46
CA GLN A 66 12.03 -1.08 -5.46
C GLN A 66 11.71 -1.59 -6.88
N TYR A 67 12.10 -2.83 -7.23
CA TYR A 67 11.71 -3.43 -8.51
C TYR A 67 10.20 -3.65 -8.61
N ALA A 68 9.55 -4.14 -7.55
CA ALA A 68 8.09 -4.28 -7.52
C ALA A 68 7.38 -2.92 -7.68
N LEU A 69 7.86 -1.89 -6.98
CA LEU A 69 7.34 -0.52 -7.11
C LEU A 69 7.52 0.03 -8.53
N ASN A 70 8.66 -0.23 -9.18
CA ASN A 70 8.90 0.19 -10.55
C ASN A 70 7.95 -0.52 -11.53
N ILE A 71 7.70 -1.82 -11.34
CA ILE A 71 6.73 -2.58 -12.17
C ILE A 71 5.33 -2.00 -12.03
N LEU A 72 4.87 -1.76 -10.79
CA LEU A 72 3.56 -1.17 -10.53
C LEU A 72 3.45 0.27 -11.07
N PHE A 73 4.53 1.05 -10.96
CA PHE A 73 4.58 2.41 -11.51
C PHE A 73 4.47 2.40 -13.03
N VAL A 74 5.25 1.56 -13.72
CA VAL A 74 5.18 1.42 -15.18
C VAL A 74 3.79 0.94 -15.60
N SER A 75 3.22 -0.04 -14.89
CA SER A 75 1.85 -0.52 -15.14
C SER A 75 0.82 0.60 -14.98
N ALA A 76 0.89 1.39 -13.90
CA ALA A 76 -0.01 2.51 -13.67
C ALA A 76 0.11 3.57 -14.78
N VAL A 77 1.33 3.93 -15.20
CA VAL A 77 1.56 4.87 -16.31
C VAL A 77 1.00 4.32 -17.63
N VAL A 78 1.23 3.04 -17.93
CA VAL A 78 0.67 2.39 -19.12
C VAL A 78 -0.86 2.38 -19.08
N CYS A 79 -1.48 2.04 -17.94
CA CYS A 79 -2.92 2.08 -17.80
C CYS A 79 -3.48 3.51 -17.96
N LEU A 80 -2.85 4.51 -17.34
CA LEU A 80 -3.26 5.91 -17.50
C LEU A 80 -3.13 6.38 -18.94
N THR A 81 -2.05 6.02 -19.64
CA THR A 81 -1.90 6.37 -21.06
C THR A 81 -2.95 5.68 -21.93
N LEU A 82 -3.23 4.38 -21.71
CA LEU A 82 -4.26 3.64 -22.42
C LEU A 82 -5.69 4.11 -22.11
N SER A 83 -5.90 4.81 -21.00
CA SER A 83 -7.17 5.45 -20.66
C SER A 83 -7.48 6.67 -21.54
N LEU A 84 -6.45 7.26 -22.18
CA LEU A 84 -6.63 8.43 -23.04
C LEU A 84 -7.43 8.09 -24.30
N SER A 85 -8.29 9.03 -24.71
CA SER A 85 -9.16 8.89 -25.88
C SER A 85 -8.41 8.63 -27.18
N ARG A 86 -7.14 9.04 -27.28
CA ARG A 86 -6.29 8.81 -28.46
C ARG A 86 -6.04 7.32 -28.77
N PHE A 87 -6.07 6.46 -27.76
CA PHE A 87 -5.88 5.02 -27.94
C PHE A 87 -7.21 4.26 -28.10
N ALA A 88 -8.34 4.94 -27.91
CA ALA A 88 -9.66 4.38 -28.13
C ALA A 88 -10.11 4.57 -29.58
N PRO A 89 -10.92 3.65 -30.15
CA PRO A 89 -11.54 3.89 -31.45
C PRO A 89 -12.42 5.14 -31.38
N ASP A 90 -12.53 5.87 -32.48
CA ASP A 90 -13.36 7.08 -32.54
C ASP A 90 -14.84 6.75 -32.31
N ASN A 91 -15.46 7.46 -31.36
CA ASN A 91 -16.91 7.41 -31.17
C ASN A 91 -17.58 8.40 -32.14
N ILE A 92 -18.28 7.87 -33.14
CA ILE A 92 -18.89 8.66 -34.21
C ILE A 92 -19.94 9.63 -33.62
N PHE A 93 -20.80 9.18 -32.71
CA PHE A 93 -21.86 10.00 -32.12
C PHE A 93 -21.31 11.14 -31.27
N LEU A 94 -20.24 10.90 -30.50
CA LEU A 94 -19.56 11.94 -29.74
C LEU A 94 -18.83 12.93 -30.64
N LYS A 95 -18.18 12.47 -31.72
CA LYS A 95 -17.47 13.34 -32.67
C LYS A 95 -18.42 14.24 -33.46
N THR A 96 -19.55 13.70 -33.90
CA THR A 96 -20.54 14.45 -34.69
C THR A 96 -21.61 15.14 -33.85
N GLN A 97 -21.55 15.01 -32.51
CA GLN A 97 -22.53 15.58 -31.56
C GLN A 97 -23.97 15.29 -31.99
N SER A 98 -24.24 14.04 -32.37
CA SER A 98 -25.50 13.64 -33.01
C SER A 98 -26.25 12.62 -32.16
N ASP A 99 -27.57 12.74 -32.14
CA ASP A 99 -28.44 11.82 -31.39
C ASP A 99 -28.60 10.48 -32.12
N ILE A 100 -28.99 9.44 -31.37
CA ILE A 100 -29.16 8.07 -31.87
C ILE A 100 -30.19 7.96 -33.01
N ARG A 101 -31.13 8.91 -33.09
CA ARG A 101 -32.21 8.97 -34.09
C ARG A 101 -31.82 9.64 -35.40
N THR A 102 -30.66 10.31 -35.44
CA THR A 102 -30.18 11.03 -36.62
C THR A 102 -30.11 10.10 -37.83
N GLU A 103 -30.55 10.55 -39.00
CA GLU A 103 -30.49 9.73 -40.21
C GLU A 103 -29.04 9.33 -40.56
N THR A 104 -28.83 8.10 -41.04
CA THR A 104 -27.47 7.59 -41.34
C THR A 104 -26.77 8.46 -42.39
N SER A 105 -27.50 8.92 -43.41
CA SER A 105 -27.00 9.82 -44.45
C SER A 105 -26.43 11.12 -43.86
N VAL A 106 -27.18 11.76 -42.97
CA VAL A 106 -26.79 13.01 -42.29
C VAL A 106 -25.63 12.79 -41.33
N LEU A 107 -25.62 11.68 -40.58
CA LEU A 107 -24.56 11.34 -39.64
C LEU A 107 -23.20 11.23 -40.36
N PHE A 108 -23.14 10.46 -41.44
CA PHE A 108 -21.91 10.28 -42.21
C PHE A 108 -21.55 11.49 -43.09
N ALA A 109 -22.53 12.32 -43.49
CA ALA A 109 -22.25 13.60 -44.12
C ALA A 109 -21.54 14.56 -43.14
N ARG A 110 -21.98 14.62 -41.89
CA ARG A 110 -21.29 15.38 -40.82
C ARG A 110 -19.90 14.81 -40.54
N LEU A 111 -19.77 13.49 -40.45
CA LEU A 111 -18.46 12.85 -40.25
C LEU A 111 -17.48 13.18 -41.39
N LYS A 112 -17.95 13.14 -42.65
CA LYS A 112 -17.17 13.50 -43.84
C LYS A 112 -16.68 14.95 -43.80
N HIS A 113 -17.43 15.86 -43.18
CA HIS A 113 -17.02 17.25 -43.01
C HIS A 113 -15.89 17.40 -41.97
N LEU A 114 -15.84 16.54 -40.96
CA LEU A 114 -14.81 16.56 -39.92
C LEU A 114 -13.52 15.87 -40.35
N ARG A 115 -13.61 14.77 -41.08
CA ARG A 115 -12.46 14.00 -41.59
C ARG A 115 -12.82 13.19 -42.83
N PRO A 116 -11.85 12.79 -43.67
CA PRO A 116 -12.10 11.83 -44.74
C PRO A 116 -12.64 10.51 -44.17
N LEU A 117 -13.60 9.92 -44.89
CA LEU A 117 -14.22 8.63 -44.54
C LEU A 117 -13.23 7.50 -44.81
N THR A 118 -13.04 6.61 -43.83
CA THR A 118 -12.26 5.38 -43.98
C THR A 118 -13.12 4.24 -44.53
N ASP A 119 -12.48 3.14 -44.96
CA ASP A 119 -13.20 1.94 -45.41
C ASP A 119 -14.06 1.35 -44.29
N GLU A 120 -13.58 1.41 -43.04
CA GLU A 120 -14.34 1.03 -41.85
C GLU A 120 -15.60 1.90 -41.67
N ASP A 121 -15.52 3.20 -41.92
CA ASP A 121 -16.67 4.10 -41.84
C ASP A 121 -17.72 3.75 -42.90
N ASN A 122 -17.30 3.39 -44.11
CA ASN A 122 -18.20 2.98 -45.17
C ASN A 122 -18.91 1.66 -44.82
N ALA A 123 -18.19 0.69 -44.25
CA ALA A 123 -18.79 -0.55 -43.76
C ALA A 123 -19.76 -0.30 -42.59
N LEU A 124 -19.41 0.59 -41.66
CA LEU A 124 -20.30 1.00 -40.56
C LEU A 124 -21.55 1.71 -41.08
N ARG A 125 -21.44 2.52 -42.13
CA ARG A 125 -22.56 3.21 -42.77
C ARG A 125 -23.58 2.23 -43.32
N GLU A 126 -23.12 1.16 -43.95
CA GLU A 126 -24.01 0.10 -44.45
C GLU A 126 -24.74 -0.58 -43.28
N LYS A 127 -24.00 -0.98 -42.23
CA LYS A 127 -24.59 -1.61 -41.04
C LYS A 127 -25.58 -0.69 -40.31
N PHE A 128 -25.31 0.61 -40.23
CA PHE A 128 -26.22 1.57 -39.59
C PHE A 128 -27.47 1.82 -40.41
N SER A 129 -27.42 1.61 -41.73
CA SER A 129 -28.58 1.71 -42.62
C SER A 129 -29.54 0.52 -42.44
N SER A 130 -29.02 -0.65 -42.06
CA SER A 130 -29.85 -1.85 -41.82
C SER A 130 -30.78 -1.73 -40.60
N GLY A 131 -30.50 -0.82 -39.65
CA GLY A 131 -31.43 -0.50 -38.58
C GLY A 131 -30.82 0.13 -37.33
N VAL A 132 -31.68 0.74 -36.51
CA VAL A 132 -31.30 1.43 -35.25
C VAL A 132 -30.66 0.47 -34.25
N ARG A 133 -31.01 -0.83 -34.26
CA ARG A 133 -30.41 -1.84 -33.38
C ARG A 133 -28.89 -1.91 -33.50
N ASN A 134 -28.36 -1.80 -34.72
CA ASN A 134 -26.91 -1.86 -34.96
C ASN A 134 -26.18 -0.66 -34.36
N ARG A 135 -26.84 0.50 -34.28
CA ARG A 135 -26.31 1.69 -33.61
C ARG A 135 -26.25 1.50 -32.08
N LEU A 136 -27.24 0.83 -31.50
CA LEU A 136 -27.24 0.48 -30.07
C LEU A 136 -26.13 -0.53 -29.74
N LEU A 137 -25.96 -1.55 -30.59
CA LEU A 137 -24.89 -2.54 -30.46
C LEU A 137 -23.50 -1.90 -30.60
N TYR A 138 -23.36 -0.93 -31.50
CA TYR A 138 -22.14 -0.13 -31.64
C TYR A 138 -21.81 0.63 -30.35
N LEU A 139 -22.80 1.24 -29.68
CA LEU A 139 -22.58 1.95 -28.42
C LEU A 139 -22.18 1.01 -27.26
N ALA A 140 -22.73 -0.20 -27.25
CA ALA A 140 -22.48 -1.20 -26.21
C ALA A 140 -21.15 -1.94 -26.39
N TYR A 141 -20.85 -2.43 -27.60
CA TYR A 141 -19.72 -3.35 -27.86
C TYR A 141 -18.64 -2.77 -28.79
N GLY A 142 -18.84 -1.57 -29.33
CA GLY A 142 -17.88 -0.87 -30.19
C GLY A 142 -17.96 -1.25 -31.68
N PRO A 143 -17.16 -0.58 -32.54
CA PRO A 143 -17.16 -0.79 -33.99
C PRO A 143 -16.72 -2.20 -34.41
N ASP A 144 -15.67 -2.72 -33.78
CA ASP A 144 -15.08 -4.00 -34.16
C ASP A 144 -16.07 -5.17 -34.02
N SER A 145 -16.85 -5.19 -32.94
CA SER A 145 -17.85 -6.24 -32.70
C SER A 145 -18.95 -6.26 -33.76
N LEU A 146 -19.23 -5.11 -34.38
CA LEU A 146 -20.25 -4.99 -35.42
C LEU A 146 -19.71 -5.31 -36.83
N LEU A 147 -18.42 -5.04 -37.08
CA LEU A 147 -17.78 -5.24 -38.38
C LEU A 147 -17.20 -6.64 -38.55
N ASN A 148 -16.51 -7.16 -37.52
CA ASN A 148 -15.66 -8.35 -37.63
C ASN A 148 -16.33 -9.62 -37.09
N CYS A 149 -17.50 -9.54 -36.47
CA CYS A 149 -18.20 -10.72 -35.98
C CYS A 149 -18.97 -11.43 -37.09
N ILE A 150 -18.44 -12.58 -37.55
CA ILE A 150 -18.99 -13.36 -38.67
C ILE A 150 -20.26 -14.12 -38.28
N TRP A 151 -20.38 -14.52 -37.01
CA TRP A 151 -21.46 -15.38 -36.50
C TRP A 151 -22.48 -14.63 -35.64
N CYS A 152 -22.29 -13.33 -35.43
CA CYS A 152 -23.24 -12.51 -34.70
C CYS A 152 -24.47 -12.26 -35.57
N MET A 153 -25.58 -12.86 -35.19
CA MET A 153 -26.84 -12.74 -35.91
C MET A 153 -27.72 -11.72 -35.18
N THR A 154 -28.69 -12.21 -34.45
CA THR A 154 -29.81 -11.43 -33.94
C THR A 154 -29.71 -11.20 -32.44
N HIS A 155 -29.08 -12.09 -31.68
CA HIS A 155 -29.08 -12.04 -30.22
C HIS A 155 -27.95 -11.13 -29.70
N GLN A 156 -28.24 -10.36 -28.66
CA GLN A 156 -27.23 -9.51 -28.01
C GLN A 156 -26.08 -10.34 -27.41
N GLN A 157 -26.40 -11.56 -26.97
CA GLN A 157 -25.46 -12.49 -26.36
C GLN A 157 -24.32 -12.89 -27.32
N ASP A 158 -24.59 -12.99 -28.63
CA ASP A 158 -23.57 -13.34 -29.63
C ASP A 158 -22.48 -12.26 -29.68
N TYR A 159 -22.90 -10.99 -29.68
CA TYR A 159 -21.99 -9.83 -29.66
C TYR A 159 -21.21 -9.74 -28.34
N PHE A 160 -21.87 -10.04 -27.21
CA PHE A 160 -21.20 -10.09 -25.92
C PHE A 160 -20.11 -11.16 -25.90
N LEU A 161 -20.43 -12.39 -26.31
CA LEU A 161 -19.49 -13.51 -26.36
C LEU A 161 -18.30 -13.24 -27.29
N TYR A 162 -18.53 -12.60 -28.43
CA TYR A 162 -17.44 -12.15 -29.32
C TYR A 162 -16.54 -11.09 -28.65
N SER A 163 -17.14 -10.14 -27.91
CA SER A 163 -16.40 -9.06 -27.25
C SER A 163 -15.70 -9.49 -25.96
N LEU A 164 -16.12 -10.60 -25.35
CA LEU A 164 -15.66 -11.06 -24.03
C LEU A 164 -14.15 -11.29 -23.97
N PRO A 165 -13.48 -11.96 -24.93
CA PRO A 165 -12.03 -12.07 -24.93
C PRO A 165 -11.34 -10.70 -24.84
N LYS A 166 -11.82 -9.70 -25.59
CA LYS A 166 -11.25 -8.34 -25.59
C LYS A 166 -11.45 -7.60 -24.27
N MET A 167 -12.46 -7.96 -23.49
CA MET A 167 -12.68 -7.44 -22.14
C MET A 167 -11.79 -8.15 -21.10
N VAL A 168 -11.66 -9.47 -21.22
CA VAL A 168 -10.92 -10.31 -20.25
C VAL A 168 -9.40 -10.22 -20.43
N THR A 169 -8.89 -10.14 -21.66
CA THR A 169 -7.45 -10.05 -21.93
C THR A 169 -6.71 -9.01 -21.08
N PRO A 170 -7.14 -7.73 -21.00
CA PRO A 170 -6.44 -6.75 -20.16
C PRO A 170 -6.48 -7.09 -18.66
N HIS A 171 -7.50 -7.79 -18.17
CA HIS A 171 -7.54 -8.28 -16.78
C HIS A 171 -6.53 -9.39 -16.54
N ILE A 172 -6.35 -10.30 -17.49
CA ILE A 172 -5.33 -11.35 -17.40
C ILE A 172 -3.94 -10.72 -17.34
N PHE A 173 -3.66 -9.72 -18.19
CA PHE A 173 -2.40 -8.99 -18.15
C PHE A 173 -2.21 -8.25 -16.82
N HIS A 174 -3.25 -7.57 -16.31
CA HIS A 174 -3.19 -6.89 -15.02
C HIS A 174 -2.95 -7.86 -13.85
N LEU A 175 -3.64 -9.01 -13.84
CA LEU A 175 -3.41 -10.08 -12.87
C LEU A 175 -1.98 -10.64 -12.94
N ALA A 176 -1.40 -10.76 -14.14
CA ALA A 176 -0.01 -11.16 -14.31
C ALA A 176 0.95 -10.12 -13.72
N VAL A 177 0.70 -8.83 -13.95
CA VAL A 177 1.49 -7.74 -13.35
C VAL A 177 1.40 -7.75 -11.83
N LEU A 178 0.20 -7.84 -11.27
CA LEU A 178 -0.02 -7.95 -9.83
C LEU A 178 0.66 -9.20 -9.25
N GLY A 179 0.57 -10.33 -9.95
CA GLY A 179 1.20 -11.58 -9.57
C GLY A 179 2.73 -11.50 -9.57
N LEU A 180 3.33 -10.81 -10.54
CA LEU A 180 4.77 -10.57 -10.59
C LEU A 180 5.20 -9.62 -9.46
N ALA A 181 4.52 -8.48 -9.29
CA ALA A 181 4.83 -7.50 -8.25
C ALA A 181 4.70 -8.06 -6.83
N THR A 182 3.82 -9.05 -6.62
CA THR A 182 3.63 -9.75 -5.34
C THR A 182 4.33 -11.11 -5.25
N SER A 183 5.17 -11.46 -6.24
CA SER A 183 5.90 -12.73 -6.24
C SER A 183 7.01 -12.73 -5.19
N SER A 184 7.25 -13.88 -4.57
CA SER A 184 8.38 -14.10 -3.65
C SER A 184 9.75 -13.89 -4.31
N LEU A 185 9.80 -13.97 -5.66
CA LEU A 185 11.00 -13.67 -6.45
C LEU A 185 11.44 -12.20 -6.35
N ILE A 186 10.47 -11.29 -6.25
CA ILE A 186 10.70 -9.83 -6.19
C ILE A 186 10.66 -9.32 -4.74
N GLY A 187 10.25 -10.13 -3.77
CA GLY A 187 10.38 -9.81 -2.35
C GLY A 187 9.42 -10.59 -1.46
N SER A 188 9.87 -10.94 -0.26
CA SER A 188 9.02 -11.57 0.75
C SER A 188 7.88 -10.66 1.22
N GLU A 189 8.12 -9.34 1.28
CA GLU A 189 7.14 -8.35 1.70
C GLU A 189 5.89 -8.33 0.80
N GLY A 190 6.09 -8.46 -0.51
CA GLY A 190 4.99 -8.47 -1.48
C GLY A 190 4.14 -9.75 -1.44
N SER A 191 4.76 -10.88 -1.07
CA SER A 191 4.09 -12.18 -1.05
C SER A 191 2.88 -12.24 -0.11
N ARG A 192 2.86 -11.40 0.93
CA ARG A 192 1.76 -11.34 1.92
C ARG A 192 0.49 -10.73 1.32
N PHE A 193 0.65 -9.84 0.34
CA PHE A 193 -0.47 -9.17 -0.32
C PHE A 193 -0.95 -9.90 -1.57
N ARG A 194 -0.28 -10.99 -1.97
CA ARG A 194 -0.60 -11.75 -3.18
C ARG A 194 -2.06 -12.19 -3.22
N THR A 195 -2.57 -12.83 -2.15
CA THR A 195 -3.97 -13.29 -2.09
C THR A 195 -4.94 -12.12 -2.25
N HIS A 196 -4.68 -11.00 -1.55
CA HIS A 196 -5.52 -9.80 -1.62
C HIS A 196 -5.50 -9.17 -3.02
N ALA A 197 -4.31 -9.07 -3.64
CA ALA A 197 -4.16 -8.56 -5.00
C ALA A 197 -4.87 -9.46 -6.03
N THR A 198 -4.76 -10.79 -5.90
CA THR A 198 -5.45 -11.74 -6.79
C THR A 198 -6.97 -11.69 -6.63
N ILE A 199 -7.47 -11.55 -5.39
CA ILE A 199 -8.91 -11.40 -5.13
C ILE A 199 -9.41 -10.09 -5.73
N ALA A 200 -8.70 -8.98 -5.48
CA ALA A 200 -9.08 -7.68 -6.03
C ALA A 200 -9.12 -7.68 -7.56
N GLY A 201 -8.07 -8.18 -8.23
CA GLY A 201 -8.03 -8.26 -9.70
C GLY A 201 -9.10 -9.18 -10.28
N SER A 202 -9.39 -10.31 -9.63
CA SER A 202 -10.44 -11.24 -10.07
C SER A 202 -11.83 -10.64 -9.88
N LEU A 203 -12.07 -9.93 -8.78
CA LEU A 203 -13.34 -9.24 -8.53
C LEU A 203 -13.60 -8.14 -9.56
N LEU A 204 -12.58 -7.37 -9.95
CA LEU A 204 -12.71 -6.37 -11.01
C LEU A 204 -13.13 -7.00 -12.35
N MET A 205 -12.50 -8.11 -12.72
CA MET A 205 -12.85 -8.86 -13.92
C MET A 205 -14.29 -9.35 -13.89
N VAL A 206 -14.69 -9.99 -12.78
CA VAL A 206 -16.06 -10.52 -12.63
C VAL A 206 -17.08 -9.38 -12.65
N ALA A 207 -16.81 -8.27 -11.97
CA ALA A 207 -17.70 -7.11 -11.93
C ALA A 207 -17.89 -6.50 -13.33
N GLU A 208 -16.82 -6.36 -14.11
CA GLU A 208 -16.92 -5.83 -15.48
C GLU A 208 -17.71 -6.78 -16.39
N VAL A 209 -17.37 -8.07 -16.38
CA VAL A 209 -18.06 -9.09 -17.19
C VAL A 209 -19.53 -9.16 -16.81
N TRP A 210 -19.85 -9.13 -15.52
CA TRP A 210 -21.23 -9.13 -15.03
C TRP A 210 -21.99 -7.87 -15.46
N HIS A 211 -21.37 -6.69 -15.37
CA HIS A 211 -21.97 -5.45 -15.84
C HIS A 211 -22.31 -5.51 -17.33
N MET A 212 -21.36 -5.96 -18.16
CA MET A 212 -21.59 -6.07 -19.62
C MET A 212 -22.56 -7.19 -20.00
N ALA A 213 -22.63 -8.27 -19.22
CA ALA A 213 -23.58 -9.36 -19.43
C ALA A 213 -25.03 -8.95 -19.11
N THR A 214 -25.23 -8.07 -18.14
CA THR A 214 -26.54 -7.60 -17.69
C THR A 214 -26.97 -6.26 -18.31
N TYR A 215 -26.10 -5.65 -19.13
CA TYR A 215 -26.36 -4.36 -19.75
C TYR A 215 -27.52 -4.41 -20.75
N ASP A 216 -28.55 -3.57 -20.57
CA ASP A 216 -29.67 -3.46 -21.52
C ASP A 216 -29.39 -2.38 -22.58
N ILE A 217 -29.15 -2.82 -23.81
CA ILE A 217 -28.92 -1.93 -24.97
C ILE A 217 -30.13 -1.07 -25.32
N LYS A 218 -31.33 -1.41 -24.83
CA LYS A 218 -32.56 -0.66 -25.12
C LYS A 218 -32.65 0.66 -24.36
N LEU A 219 -31.88 0.85 -23.29
CA LEU A 219 -31.86 2.10 -22.52
C LEU A 219 -31.55 3.30 -23.42
N ASN A 220 -30.58 3.15 -24.32
CA ASN A 220 -30.19 4.18 -25.28
C ASN A 220 -31.26 4.50 -26.34
N LYS A 221 -32.36 3.74 -26.45
CA LYS A 221 -33.48 4.11 -27.35
C LYS A 221 -34.27 5.31 -26.84
N GLN A 222 -34.28 5.51 -25.53
CA GLN A 222 -35.05 6.58 -24.89
C GLN A 222 -34.30 7.91 -24.92
N ALA A 223 -32.97 7.88 -25.12
CA ALA A 223 -32.14 9.08 -25.26
C ALA A 223 -32.62 9.94 -26.44
N THR A 224 -33.02 11.16 -26.13
CA THR A 224 -33.43 12.18 -27.11
C THR A 224 -32.30 13.16 -27.43
N MET A 225 -31.36 13.33 -26.49
CA MET A 225 -30.21 14.23 -26.61
C MET A 225 -28.89 13.45 -26.58
N PHE A 226 -27.85 13.99 -27.21
CA PHE A 226 -26.54 13.33 -27.29
C PHE A 226 -25.89 13.15 -25.92
N GLN A 227 -26.16 14.05 -24.97
CA GLN A 227 -25.61 14.01 -23.61
C GLN A 227 -26.17 12.83 -22.81
N ASP A 228 -27.40 12.40 -23.13
CA ASP A 228 -28.07 11.27 -22.50
C ASP A 228 -27.64 9.92 -23.08
N LEU A 229 -26.77 9.93 -24.10
CA LEU A 229 -26.34 8.73 -24.80
C LEU A 229 -25.25 8.00 -24.03
N ASP A 230 -25.57 6.81 -23.52
CA ASP A 230 -24.62 5.99 -22.80
C ASP A 230 -23.69 5.24 -23.76
N SER A 231 -22.45 5.72 -23.88
CA SER A 231 -21.39 5.10 -24.67
C SER A 231 -20.66 4.02 -23.87
N ALA A 232 -21.37 2.93 -23.54
CA ALA A 232 -20.91 1.90 -22.61
C ALA A 232 -19.55 1.29 -22.98
N HIS A 233 -19.28 1.01 -24.27
CA HIS A 233 -17.99 0.47 -24.72
C HIS A 233 -16.80 1.34 -24.28
N TRP A 234 -16.90 2.65 -24.51
CA TRP A 234 -15.84 3.61 -24.16
C TRP A 234 -15.78 3.88 -22.67
N ARG A 235 -16.94 3.97 -22.00
CA ARG A 235 -17.02 4.19 -20.54
C ARG A 235 -16.38 3.04 -19.78
N VAL A 236 -16.73 1.80 -20.10
CA VAL A 236 -16.17 0.61 -19.45
C VAL A 236 -14.67 0.51 -19.72
N ARG A 237 -14.23 0.75 -20.96
CA ARG A 237 -12.81 0.79 -21.30
C ARG A 237 -12.04 1.83 -20.46
N PHE A 238 -12.57 3.05 -20.34
CA PHE A 238 -11.95 4.10 -19.54
C PHE A 238 -11.89 3.71 -18.06
N LEU A 239 -13.02 3.29 -17.48
CA LEU A 239 -13.11 2.86 -16.08
C LEU A 239 -12.16 1.69 -15.78
N ARG A 240 -12.02 0.72 -16.69
CA ARG A 240 -11.10 -0.42 -16.55
C ARG A 240 -9.67 0.05 -16.30
N TYR A 241 -9.13 0.87 -17.18
CA TYR A 241 -7.74 1.32 -17.09
C TYR A 241 -7.51 2.28 -15.91
N ILE A 242 -8.48 3.14 -15.58
CA ILE A 242 -8.41 3.98 -14.38
C ILE A 242 -8.41 3.13 -13.11
N THR A 243 -9.27 2.11 -13.05
CA THR A 243 -9.35 1.24 -11.88
C THR A 243 -8.07 0.42 -11.71
N PHE A 244 -7.46 -0.07 -12.80
CA PHE A 244 -6.15 -0.71 -12.75
C PHE A 244 -5.07 0.23 -12.19
N ALA A 245 -5.01 1.46 -12.67
CA ALA A 245 -4.05 2.45 -12.18
C ALA A 245 -4.26 2.77 -10.69
N ILE A 246 -5.51 2.85 -10.22
CA ILE A 246 -5.84 3.05 -8.80
C ILE A 246 -5.37 1.86 -7.96
N VAL A 247 -5.63 0.63 -8.41
CA VAL A 247 -5.19 -0.58 -7.71
C VAL A 247 -3.67 -0.66 -7.64
N ASP A 248 -2.98 -0.39 -8.75
CA ASP A 248 -1.51 -0.42 -8.82
C ASP A 248 -0.88 0.64 -7.91
N THR A 249 -1.45 1.85 -7.90
CA THR A 249 -1.02 2.94 -7.01
C THR A 249 -1.27 2.60 -5.55
N GLY A 250 -2.45 2.06 -5.23
CA GLY A 250 -2.81 1.63 -3.88
C GLY A 250 -1.91 0.51 -3.36
N LEU A 251 -1.66 -0.51 -4.17
CA LEU A 251 -0.76 -1.61 -3.82
C LEU A 251 0.68 -1.11 -3.69
N GLY A 252 1.15 -0.25 -4.59
CA GLY A 252 2.46 0.37 -4.51
C GLY A 252 2.64 1.19 -3.23
N PHE A 253 1.62 1.96 -2.84
CA PHE A 253 1.62 2.69 -1.58
C PHE A 253 1.69 1.76 -0.36
N VAL A 254 0.90 0.68 -0.34
CA VAL A 254 0.91 -0.32 0.74
C VAL A 254 2.29 -0.98 0.85
N LEU A 255 2.88 -1.41 -0.28
CA LEU A 255 4.21 -2.03 -0.31
C LEU A 255 5.31 -1.07 0.16
N TRP A 256 5.25 0.19 -0.27
CA TRP A 256 6.18 1.21 0.18
C TRP A 256 6.06 1.47 1.69
N ALA A 257 4.84 1.64 2.19
CA ALA A 257 4.59 1.95 3.59
C ALA A 257 4.96 0.78 4.51
N THR A 258 4.72 -0.46 4.08
CA THR A 258 5.08 -1.69 4.82
C THR A 258 6.58 -1.95 4.82
N SER A 259 7.23 -1.91 3.65
CA SER A 259 8.67 -2.18 3.54
C SER A 259 9.58 -1.16 4.23
N THR A 260 9.09 0.07 4.44
CA THR A 260 9.82 1.14 5.15
C THR A 260 9.51 1.19 6.65
N ASN A 261 8.74 0.22 7.18
CA ASN A 261 8.23 0.17 8.56
C ASN A 261 7.36 1.38 8.95
N ARG A 262 6.84 2.15 7.99
CA ARG A 262 5.98 3.31 8.25
C ARG A 262 4.56 2.89 8.61
N TRP A 263 4.11 1.75 8.08
CA TRP A 263 2.78 1.19 8.29
C TRP A 263 2.85 -0.34 8.39
N LEU A 264 2.19 -0.98 9.36
CA LEU A 264 2.22 -2.45 9.52
C LEU A 264 3.66 -3.03 9.64
N ALA A 265 4.54 -2.35 10.39
CA ALA A 265 5.89 -2.83 10.63
C ALA A 265 5.85 -4.26 11.21
N GLN A 266 6.52 -5.22 10.57
CA GLN A 266 6.75 -6.50 11.24
C GLN A 266 7.95 -6.37 12.16
N PRO A 267 7.78 -6.54 13.47
CA PRO A 267 8.93 -6.77 14.32
C PRO A 267 9.59 -8.08 13.86
N ILE A 268 10.93 -8.10 13.82
CA ILE A 268 11.74 -9.33 13.80
C ILE A 268 11.12 -10.36 14.76
N SER A 269 11.02 -11.61 14.31
CA SER A 269 10.31 -12.66 15.04
C SER A 269 10.88 -12.79 16.47
N ILE A 270 10.04 -13.16 17.44
CA ILE A 270 10.49 -13.27 18.84
C ILE A 270 11.65 -14.28 18.95
N ALA A 271 11.60 -15.37 18.18
CA ALA A 271 12.67 -16.34 18.11
C ALA A 271 13.98 -15.73 17.60
N GLU A 272 13.94 -14.96 16.51
CA GLU A 272 15.12 -14.31 15.92
C GLU A 272 15.64 -13.16 16.79
N ARG A 273 14.76 -12.46 17.51
CA ARG A 273 15.13 -11.49 18.54
C ARG A 273 15.89 -12.16 19.68
N ILE A 274 15.36 -13.27 20.21
CA ILE A 274 15.98 -14.03 21.29
C ILE A 274 17.33 -14.59 20.84
N GLU A 275 17.42 -15.11 19.62
CA GLU A 275 18.67 -15.62 19.06
C GLU A 275 19.72 -14.52 18.94
N MET A 276 19.36 -13.34 18.39
CA MET A 276 20.28 -12.22 18.31
C MET A 276 20.72 -11.73 19.70
N THR A 277 19.81 -11.56 20.64
CA THR A 277 20.17 -11.11 22.00
C THR A 277 21.01 -12.16 22.73
N SER A 278 20.68 -13.45 22.58
CA SER A 278 21.48 -14.57 23.10
C SER A 278 22.89 -14.53 22.54
N ARG A 279 23.04 -14.36 21.22
CA ARG A 279 24.36 -14.30 20.57
C ARG A 279 25.19 -13.12 21.08
N THR A 280 24.58 -11.94 21.24
CA THR A 280 25.28 -10.78 21.80
C THR A 280 25.65 -10.97 23.26
N ALA A 281 24.80 -11.64 24.05
CA ALA A 281 25.07 -11.95 25.45
C ALA A 281 26.19 -13.00 25.59
N GLU A 282 26.20 -14.04 24.76
CA GLU A 282 27.26 -15.03 24.69
C GLU A 282 28.59 -14.39 24.30
N GLU A 283 28.61 -13.50 23.31
CA GLU A 283 29.83 -12.79 22.90
C GLU A 283 30.37 -11.90 24.04
N ALA A 284 29.49 -11.18 24.73
CA ALA A 284 29.86 -10.38 25.89
C ALA A 284 30.38 -11.25 27.04
N HIS A 285 29.72 -12.38 27.32
CA HIS A 285 30.14 -13.33 28.34
C HIS A 285 31.53 -13.92 28.03
N ASN A 286 31.76 -14.33 26.80
CA ASN A 286 33.05 -14.87 26.36
C ASN A 286 34.18 -13.83 26.51
N LYS A 287 33.91 -12.56 26.17
CA LYS A 287 34.87 -11.47 26.38
C LYS A 287 35.16 -11.22 27.86
N MET A 288 34.14 -11.23 28.72
CA MET A 288 34.31 -11.08 30.17
C MET A 288 35.09 -12.25 30.78
N SER A 289 34.77 -13.48 30.39
CA SER A 289 35.48 -14.68 30.84
C SER A 289 36.95 -14.67 30.39
N ALA A 290 37.23 -14.25 29.16
CA ALA A 290 38.60 -14.05 28.68
C ALA A 290 39.35 -12.97 29.48
N LEU A 291 38.70 -11.83 29.78
CA LEU A 291 39.28 -10.76 30.58
C LEU A 291 39.55 -11.22 32.03
N ALA A 292 38.65 -12.01 32.62
CA ALA A 292 38.83 -12.60 33.93
C ALA A 292 40.01 -13.58 33.96
N LEU A 293 40.16 -14.41 32.93
CA LEU A 293 41.31 -15.29 32.78
C LEU A 293 42.61 -14.50 32.62
N LEU A 294 42.64 -13.47 31.78
CA LEU A 294 43.80 -12.58 31.63
C LEU A 294 44.17 -11.90 32.96
N THR A 295 43.18 -11.38 33.67
CA THR A 295 43.39 -10.71 34.97
C THR A 295 43.94 -11.69 36.01
N ASN A 296 43.42 -12.91 36.04
CA ASN A 296 43.93 -13.97 36.91
C ASN A 296 45.36 -14.37 36.53
N SER A 297 45.66 -14.51 35.24
CA SER A 297 47.01 -14.83 34.76
C SER A 297 48.02 -13.73 35.12
N VAL A 298 47.67 -12.46 34.89
CA VAL A 298 48.49 -11.30 35.28
C VAL A 298 48.69 -11.24 36.79
N ASN A 299 47.64 -11.49 37.58
CA ASN A 299 47.76 -11.48 39.04
C ASN A 299 48.53 -12.69 39.59
N ARG A 300 48.64 -13.80 38.86
CA ARG A 300 49.42 -14.99 39.29
C ARG A 300 50.90 -14.88 38.94
N ASP A 301 51.26 -14.27 37.81
CA ASP A 301 52.64 -14.06 37.40
C ASP A 301 53.23 -12.80 38.04
N ALA A 302 54.34 -12.94 38.77
CA ALA A 302 54.98 -11.82 39.45
C ALA A 302 55.56 -10.75 38.51
N ALA A 303 56.06 -11.14 37.33
CA ALA A 303 56.60 -10.21 36.35
C ALA A 303 55.48 -9.38 35.70
N LEU A 304 54.39 -10.03 35.28
CA LEU A 304 53.23 -9.32 34.70
C LEU A 304 52.53 -8.43 35.71
N ARG A 305 52.42 -8.87 36.97
CA ARG A 305 51.90 -8.04 38.07
C ARG A 305 52.74 -6.79 38.27
N GLY A 306 54.07 -6.92 38.27
CA GLY A 306 54.99 -5.78 38.39
C GLY A 306 54.84 -4.78 37.24
N VAL A 307 54.66 -5.25 36.00
CA VAL A 307 54.38 -4.38 34.83
C VAL A 307 53.05 -3.66 35.00
N LYS A 308 51.98 -4.35 35.41
CA LYS A 308 50.67 -3.75 35.67
C LYS A 308 50.74 -2.68 36.76
N GLU A 309 51.37 -2.99 37.90
CA GLU A 309 51.55 -2.02 39.01
C GLU A 309 52.40 -0.82 38.57
N GLY A 310 53.47 -1.07 37.81
CA GLY A 310 54.30 -0.03 37.22
C GLY A 310 53.50 0.90 36.31
N TYR A 311 52.72 0.34 35.38
CA TYR A 311 51.83 1.11 34.50
C TYR A 311 50.87 1.99 35.31
N TRP A 312 50.13 1.42 36.28
CA TRP A 312 49.16 2.18 37.06
C TRP A 312 49.81 3.24 37.95
N ARG A 313 51.02 3.00 38.44
CA ARG A 313 51.80 3.98 39.20
C ARG A 313 52.25 5.13 38.31
N THR A 314 52.76 4.84 37.12
CA THR A 314 53.17 5.87 36.15
C THR A 314 51.96 6.66 35.66
N GLU A 315 50.86 6.00 35.31
CA GLU A 315 49.62 6.65 34.89
C GLU A 315 49.07 7.57 35.98
N GLY A 316 49.07 7.11 37.24
CA GLY A 316 48.66 7.92 38.38
C GLY A 316 49.55 9.15 38.59
N GLN A 317 50.87 9.00 38.38
CA GLN A 317 51.83 10.10 38.46
C GLN A 317 51.63 11.11 37.32
N VAL A 318 51.54 10.64 36.08
CA VAL A 318 51.31 11.48 34.89
C VAL A 318 49.96 12.19 35.00
N THR A 319 48.92 11.49 35.45
CA THR A 319 47.59 12.10 35.66
C THR A 319 47.65 13.15 36.77
N ALA A 320 48.34 12.90 37.88
CA ALA A 320 48.49 13.87 38.95
C ALA A 320 49.27 15.11 38.50
N GLU A 321 50.31 14.94 37.69
CA GLU A 321 51.09 16.03 37.10
C GLU A 321 50.24 16.84 36.10
N LEU A 322 49.49 16.18 35.22
CA LEU A 322 48.57 16.81 34.28
C LEU A 322 47.45 17.58 34.99
N VAL A 323 46.92 17.07 36.10
CA VAL A 323 45.89 17.77 36.89
C VAL A 323 46.45 19.02 37.58
N GLN A 324 47.74 19.02 37.92
CA GLN A 324 48.43 20.16 38.53
C GLN A 324 48.80 21.27 37.53
N ASP A 325 48.77 21.00 36.22
CA ASP A 325 48.94 22.02 35.19
C ASP A 325 47.79 23.02 35.24
N GLU A 326 48.12 24.30 35.43
CA GLU A 326 47.17 25.42 35.59
C GLU A 326 46.17 25.51 34.44
N MET A 327 46.61 25.23 33.21
CA MET A 327 45.76 25.22 32.01
C MET A 327 44.72 24.09 32.07
N VAL A 328 45.08 22.94 32.62
CA VAL A 328 44.19 21.77 32.73
C VAL A 328 43.25 21.93 33.91
N THR A 329 43.73 22.44 35.05
CA THR A 329 42.89 22.70 36.23
C THR A 329 41.81 23.73 35.92
N GLU A 330 42.13 24.78 35.15
CA GLU A 330 41.14 25.76 34.71
C GLU A 330 40.04 25.11 33.85
N LYS A 331 40.41 24.20 32.93
CA LYS A 331 39.45 23.47 32.10
C LYS A 331 38.60 22.48 32.90
N ILE A 332 39.22 21.77 33.86
CA ILE A 332 38.51 20.86 34.77
C ILE A 332 37.52 21.65 35.62
N ASN A 333 37.93 22.76 36.23
CA ASN A 333 37.05 23.61 37.04
C ASN A 333 35.94 24.26 36.19
N ALA A 334 36.23 24.65 34.94
CA ALA A 334 35.22 25.15 34.01
C ALA A 334 34.22 24.06 33.56
N ALA A 335 34.63 22.80 33.51
CA ALA A 335 33.72 21.67 33.24
C ALA A 335 32.90 21.29 34.48
N ILE A 336 33.54 21.23 35.66
CA ILE A 336 32.92 20.94 36.95
C ILE A 336 31.87 21.99 37.33
N SER A 337 32.15 23.27 37.12
CA SER A 337 31.20 24.37 37.38
C SER A 337 29.96 24.33 36.46
N LYS A 338 30.02 23.61 35.35
CA LYS A 338 28.89 23.38 34.44
C LYS A 338 28.13 22.09 34.76
N LEU A 339 28.66 21.24 35.63
CA LEU A 339 28.00 20.00 36.05
C LEU A 339 27.08 20.28 37.25
N ASP A 340 25.81 19.94 37.09
CA ASP A 340 24.84 19.97 38.17
C ASP A 340 24.97 18.68 39.00
N PHE A 341 25.72 18.77 40.09
CA PHE A 341 25.95 17.64 41.00
C PHE A 341 24.65 17.12 41.64
N SER A 342 23.66 17.99 41.84
CA SER A 342 22.38 17.60 42.43
C SER A 342 21.52 16.77 41.46
N ALA A 343 21.54 17.16 40.17
CA ALA A 343 20.90 16.38 39.12
C ALA A 343 21.61 15.04 38.90
N LEU A 344 22.94 15.01 38.99
CA LEU A 344 23.74 13.79 38.84
C LEU A 344 23.48 12.79 39.99
N GLU A 345 23.47 13.26 41.24
CA GLU A 345 23.19 12.42 42.41
C GLU A 345 21.77 11.81 42.34
N GLY A 346 20.78 12.61 41.90
CA GLY A 346 19.44 12.12 41.62
C GLY A 346 19.38 11.06 40.52
N GLN A 347 20.15 11.22 39.42
CA GLN A 347 20.23 10.23 38.34
C GLN A 347 20.91 8.93 38.79
N VAL A 348 21.98 9.02 39.57
CA VAL A 348 22.69 7.84 40.11
C VAL A 348 21.78 7.07 41.07
N GLY A 349 21.05 7.76 41.95
CA GLY A 349 20.04 7.15 42.82
C GLY A 349 18.96 6.41 42.03
N GLN A 350 18.43 7.05 40.97
CA GLN A 350 17.43 6.41 40.10
C GLN A 350 17.96 5.18 39.35
N VAL A 351 19.21 5.20 38.90
CA VAL A 351 19.85 4.06 38.21
C VAL A 351 20.12 2.92 39.20
N ALA A 352 20.63 3.23 40.39
CA ALA A 352 20.86 2.24 41.45
C ALA A 352 19.56 1.59 41.90
N ASP A 353 18.51 2.38 42.15
CA ASP A 353 17.17 1.91 42.49
C ASP A 353 16.56 1.08 41.36
N GLY A 354 16.80 1.46 40.09
CA GLY A 354 16.38 0.72 38.91
C GLY A 354 17.06 -0.65 38.78
N ILE A 355 18.36 -0.73 39.04
CA ILE A 355 19.12 -1.99 39.04
C ILE A 355 18.67 -2.89 40.19
N LEU A 356 18.50 -2.34 41.39
CA LEU A 356 18.01 -3.09 42.56
C LEU A 356 16.61 -3.64 42.33
N LYS A 357 15.68 -2.83 41.79
CA LYS A 357 14.33 -3.30 41.39
C LYS A 357 14.39 -4.38 40.31
N GLY A 358 15.31 -4.25 39.34
CA GLY A 358 15.53 -5.26 38.32
C GLY A 358 15.95 -6.60 38.93
N ILE A 359 16.91 -6.59 39.86
CA ILE A 359 17.40 -7.77 40.57
C ILE A 359 16.30 -8.40 41.45
N ASP A 360 15.54 -7.58 42.19
CA ASP A 360 14.43 -8.07 43.02
C ASP A 360 13.31 -8.68 42.17
N SER A 361 13.00 -8.10 41.00
CA SER A 361 11.98 -8.64 40.08
C SER A 361 12.38 -10.01 39.50
N LEU A 362 13.67 -10.22 39.21
CA LEU A 362 14.19 -11.51 38.76
C LEU A 362 14.13 -12.56 39.86
N ARG A 363 14.37 -12.16 41.11
CA ARG A 363 14.26 -13.05 42.27
C ARG A 363 12.83 -13.48 42.56
N VAL A 364 11.86 -12.56 42.49
CA VAL A 364 10.44 -12.87 42.68
C VAL A 364 9.92 -13.79 41.56
N GLY A 365 10.30 -13.53 40.29
CA GLY A 365 9.92 -14.39 39.16
C GLY A 365 10.48 -15.82 39.25
N GLN A 366 11.62 -16.03 39.92
CA GLN A 366 12.15 -17.37 40.19
C GLN A 366 11.43 -18.10 41.35
N MET A 367 10.88 -17.36 42.31
CA MET A 367 10.10 -17.96 43.42
C MET A 367 8.70 -18.38 42.98
N ASP A 368 8.06 -17.62 42.07
CA ASP A 368 6.73 -17.96 41.52
C ASP A 368 6.74 -19.13 40.52
N GLN A 369 7.91 -19.51 39.97
CA GLN A 369 8.06 -20.70 39.12
C GLN A 369 8.43 -21.97 39.91
N ALA A 370 8.75 -21.84 41.21
CA ALA A 370 9.14 -22.94 42.09
C ALA A 370 8.01 -23.40 43.04
N SER A 371 6.82 -22.79 42.93
CA SER A 371 5.55 -23.23 43.55
C SER A 371 4.60 -23.76 42.48
#